data_AF-A0AAQ1KIY9-F1
#
_entry.id   AF-A0AAQ1KIY9-F1
#
_cell.length_a   1.000
_cell.length_b   1.000
_cell.length_c   1.000
_cell.angle_alpha   90.00
_cell.angle_beta   90.00
_cell.angle_gamma   90.00
#
_symmetry.space_group_name_H-M   'P 1'
#
loop_
_entity.id
_entity.type
_entity.pdbx_description
1 polymer ?
#
loop_
_entity_poly.entity_id
_entity_poly.type
_entity_poly.pdbx_seq_one_letter_code
_entity_poly.pdbx_strand_id
1 'polypeptide(L)'
;MATIEELGYALARQIPDMEGGFTVQTNYGDLRITGEAAVRMAELARSLLERQYRQAKGRATRAKASRSTGAAVHGRGRTDDDATT
;
A
#
# COMPACT_ATOMS: atom_id res chain seq x y z
N MET A 1 -8.96 3.16 -3.21
CA MET A 1 -7.69 3.30 -2.45
C MET A 1 -6.60 2.69 -3.31
N ALA A 2 -5.43 3.34 -3.42
CA ALA A 2 -4.32 2.81 -4.20
C ALA A 2 -3.77 1.49 -3.61
N THR A 3 -3.31 0.59 -4.48
CA THR A 3 -2.68 -0.68 -4.09
C THR A 3 -1.28 -0.45 -3.51
N ILE A 4 -0.72 -1.47 -2.84
CA ILE A 4 0.67 -1.41 -2.34
C ILE A 4 1.64 -1.23 -3.52
N GLU A 5 1.37 -1.85 -4.66
CA GLU A 5 2.21 -1.74 -5.86
C GLU A 5 2.15 -0.35 -6.47
N GLU A 6 0.96 0.23 -6.59
CA GLU A 6 0.76 1.61 -7.07
C GLU A 6 1.47 2.62 -6.18
N LEU A 7 1.33 2.48 -4.85
CA LEU A 7 2.02 3.34 -3.89
C LEU A 7 3.54 3.19 -3.97
N GLY A 8 4.04 1.96 -4.14
CA GLY A 8 5.47 1.69 -4.32
C GLY A 8 6.01 2.30 -5.62
N TYR A 9 5.26 2.18 -6.72
CA TYR A 9 5.60 2.77 -8.00
C TYR A 9 5.62 4.30 -7.93
N ALA A 10 4.61 4.91 -7.31
CA ALA A 10 4.52 6.36 -7.14
C ALA A 10 5.74 6.89 -6.39
N LEU A 11 6.08 6.28 -5.25
CA LEU A 11 7.25 6.65 -4.45
C LEU A 11 8.57 6.49 -5.21
N ALA A 12 8.71 5.44 -6.02
CA ALA A 12 9.95 5.13 -6.72
C ALA A 12 10.17 5.93 -8.00
N ARG A 13 9.11 6.37 -8.68
CA ARG A 13 9.19 6.99 -10.00
C ARG A 13 8.49 8.34 -10.11
N GLN A 14 7.22 8.40 -9.72
CA GLN A 14 6.40 9.60 -9.93
C GLN A 14 6.82 10.74 -8.99
N ILE A 15 7.15 10.43 -7.73
CA ILE A 15 7.61 11.45 -6.78
C ILE A 15 8.96 12.06 -7.19
N PRO A 16 9.98 11.27 -7.58
CA PRO A 16 11.20 11.84 -8.16
C PRO A 16 10.94 12.67 -9.42
N ASP A 17 10.04 12.24 -10.30
CA ASP A 17 9.69 12.99 -11.52
C ASP A 17 9.04 14.34 -11.18
N MET A 18 8.21 14.41 -10.13
CA MET A 18 7.60 15.65 -9.65
C MET A 18 8.61 16.72 -9.24
N GLU A 19 9.83 16.34 -8.83
CA GLU A 19 10.89 17.30 -8.49
C GLU A 19 11.30 18.15 -9.71
N GLY A 20 11.16 17.61 -10.93
CA GLY A 20 11.37 18.33 -12.19
C GLY A 20 10.23 19.27 -12.60
N GLY A 21 9.11 19.23 -11.88
CA GLY A 21 7.88 19.95 -12.18
C GLY A 21 6.76 19.03 -12.66
N PHE A 22 5.52 19.47 -12.44
CA PHE A 22 4.32 18.70 -12.76
C PHE A 22 3.13 19.61 -13.09
N THR A 23 2.08 19.04 -13.67
CA THR A 23 0.84 19.73 -13.97
C THR A 23 -0.28 19.20 -13.09
N VAL A 24 -1.03 20.10 -12.45
CA VAL A 24 -2.29 19.80 -11.78
C VAL A 24 -3.42 20.14 -12.73
N GLN A 25 -4.19 19.13 -13.12
CA GLN A 25 -5.42 19.34 -13.89
C GLN A 25 -6.52 19.85 -12.96
N THR A 26 -7.15 20.96 -13.33
CA THR A 26 -8.29 21.52 -12.60
C THR A 26 -9.46 21.71 -13.56
N ASN A 27 -10.67 21.90 -13.02
CA ASN A 27 -11.83 22.26 -13.84
C ASN A 27 -11.70 23.62 -14.55
N TYR A 28 -10.69 24.43 -14.17
CA TYR A 28 -10.37 25.72 -14.80
C TYR A 28 -9.17 25.64 -15.75
N GLY A 29 -8.67 24.43 -16.01
CA GLY A 29 -7.49 24.18 -16.83
C GLY A 29 -6.28 23.72 -16.02
N ASP A 30 -5.14 23.73 -16.68
CA ASP A 30 -3.91 23.13 -16.17
C ASP A 30 -3.08 24.15 -15.37
N LEU A 31 -2.74 23.80 -14.14
CA LEU A 31 -1.81 24.54 -13.30
C LEU A 31 -0.44 23.87 -13.33
N ARG A 32 0.54 24.54 -13.95
CA ARG A 32 1.91 24.07 -14.01
C ARG A 32 2.69 24.50 -12.76
N ILE A 33 3.30 23.54 -12.07
CA ILE A 33 4.16 23.76 -10.90
C ILE A 33 5.60 23.40 -11.28
N THR A 34 6.54 24.31 -11.05
CA THR A 34 7.96 24.14 -11.40
C THR A 34 8.87 24.76 -10.34
N GLY A 35 10.17 24.45 -10.42
CA GLY A 35 11.18 25.04 -9.55
C GLY A 35 11.03 24.62 -8.10
N GLU A 36 11.37 25.50 -7.16
CA GLU A 36 11.38 25.19 -5.73
C GLU A 36 10.03 24.70 -5.20
N ALA A 37 8.92 25.25 -5.71
CA ALA A 37 7.58 24.81 -5.34
C ALA A 37 7.33 23.34 -5.71
N ALA A 38 7.87 22.87 -6.84
CA ALA A 38 7.73 21.48 -7.26
C ALA A 38 8.46 20.53 -6.31
N VAL A 39 9.69 20.88 -5.92
CA VAL A 39 10.50 20.12 -4.96
C VAL A 39 9.78 20.01 -3.60
N ARG A 40 9.32 21.13 -3.04
CA ARG A 40 8.60 21.14 -1.75
C ARG A 40 7.31 20.32 -1.79
N MET A 41 6.59 20.37 -2.90
CA MET A 41 5.37 19.57 -3.09
C MET A 41 5.69 18.08 -3.24
N ALA A 42 6.77 17.72 -3.93
CA ALA A 42 7.24 16.35 -4.04
C ALA A 42 7.63 15.77 -2.67
N GLU A 43 8.30 16.54 -1.82
CA GLU A 43 8.63 16.16 -0.43
C GLU A 43 7.36 15.89 0.40
N LEU A 44 6.37 16.79 0.31
CA LEU A 44 5.10 16.61 0.99
C LEU A 44 4.38 15.35 0.50
N ALA A 45 4.28 15.17 -0.82
CA ALA A 45 3.65 14.01 -1.43
C ALA A 45 4.34 12.70 -1.02
N ARG A 46 5.68 12.69 -0.98
CA ARG A 46 6.49 11.56 -0.48
C ARG A 46 6.07 11.17 0.93
N SER A 47 6.05 12.13 1.86
CA SER A 47 5.73 11.87 3.27
C SER A 47 4.34 11.23 3.46
N LEU A 48 3.36 11.71 2.69
CA LEU A 48 1.99 11.21 2.72
C LEU A 48 1.88 9.80 2.12
N LEU A 49 2.54 9.55 0.99
CA LEU A 49 2.54 8.25 0.31
C LEU A 49 3.29 7.19 1.11
N GLU A 50 4.43 7.51 1.73
CA GLU A 50 5.17 6.59 2.60
C GLU A 50 4.32 6.16 3.81
N ARG A 51 3.59 7.09 4.42
CA ARG A 51 2.65 6.79 5.50
C ARG A 51 1.56 5.82 5.02
N GLN A 52 0.95 6.09 3.86
CA GLN A 52 -0.07 5.22 3.28
C GLN A 52 0.48 3.83 2.94
N TYR A 53 1.68 3.77 2.34
CA TYR A 53 2.36 2.54 1.97
C TYR A 53 2.64 1.66 3.19
N ARG A 54 3.19 2.23 4.27
CA ARG A 54 3.42 1.51 5.53
C ARG A 54 2.12 0.96 6.13
N GLN A 55 1.06 1.76 6.14
CA GLN A 55 -0.26 1.32 6.63
C GLN A 55 -0.87 0.22 5.77
N ALA A 56 -0.72 0.29 4.45
CA ALA A 56 -1.21 -0.73 3.53
C ALA A 56 -0.44 -2.05 3.71
N LYS A 57 0.89 -2.00 3.80
CA LYS A 57 1.72 -3.18 4.11
C LYS A 57 1.36 -3.81 5.46
N GLY A 58 1.21 -3.02 6.52
CA GLY A 58 0.84 -3.53 7.84
C GLY A 58 -0.53 -4.20 7.89
N ARG A 59 -1.50 -3.71 7.11
CA ARG A 59 -2.82 -4.36 6.95
C ARG A 59 -2.70 -5.70 6.23
N ALA A 60 -1.91 -5.76 5.15
CA ALA A 60 -1.71 -6.98 4.37
C ALA A 60 -1.01 -8.09 5.18
N THR A 61 -0.01 -7.75 6.00
CA THR A 61 0.68 -8.73 6.86
C THR A 61 -0.25 -9.30 7.92
N ARG A 62 -1.06 -8.47 8.58
CA ARG A 62 -2.04 -8.92 9.58
C ARG A 62 -3.12 -9.81 8.97
N ALA A 63 -3.58 -9.48 7.77
CA ALA A 63 -4.52 -10.32 7.02
C ALA A 63 -3.92 -11.69 6.66
N LYS A 64 -2.63 -11.76 6.34
CA LYS A 64 -1.94 -13.04 6.09
C LYS A 64 -1.82 -13.88 7.36
N ALA A 65 -1.44 -13.26 8.49
CA ALA A 65 -1.28 -13.95 9.77
C ALA A 65 -2.60 -14.56 10.29
N SER A 66 -3.70 -13.80 10.20
CA SER A 66 -5.03 -14.30 10.60
C SER A 66 -5.50 -15.50 9.77
N ARG A 67 -5.20 -15.51 8.46
CA ARG A 67 -5.51 -16.66 7.58
C ARG A 67 -4.70 -17.92 7.94
N SER A 68 -3.42 -17.78 8.31
CA SER A 68 -2.61 -18.93 8.74
C SER A 68 -3.08 -19.51 10.08
N THR A 69 -3.56 -18.68 11.01
CA THR A 69 -4.07 -19.15 12.30
C THR A 69 -5.40 -19.89 12.16
N GLY A 70 -6.30 -19.45 11.28
CA GLY A 70 -7.57 -20.13 11.02
C GLY A 70 -7.41 -21.52 10.37
N ALA A 71 -6.41 -21.69 9.50
CA ALA A 71 -6.11 -22.97 8.85
C ALA A 71 -5.58 -24.04 9.82
N ALA A 72 -4.87 -23.64 10.89
CA ALA A 72 -4.33 -24.57 11.87
C ALA A 72 -5.39 -25.15 12.84
N VAL A 73 -6.55 -24.50 12.99
CA VAL A 73 -7.61 -24.91 13.93
C VAL A 73 -8.56 -25.97 13.35
N HIS A 74 -8.71 -26.06 12.02
CA HIS A 74 -9.63 -27.02 11.38
C HIS A 74 -9.01 -28.39 11.02
N GLY A 75 -7.72 -28.63 11.34
CA GLY A 75 -7.00 -29.84 10.93
C GLY A 75 -6.94 -30.98 11.96
N ARG A 76 -7.63 -30.89 13.10
CA ARG A 76 -7.45 -31.84 14.22
C ARG A 76 -8.81 -32.34 14.74
N GLY A 77 -9.46 -33.20 13.98
CA GLY A 77 -10.74 -33.78 14.38
C GLY A 77 -11.27 -34.84 13.42
N ARG A 78 -10.57 -35.98 13.32
CA ARG A 78 -11.16 -37.31 13.07
C ARG A 78 -10.06 -38.37 13.01
N THR A 79 -9.97 -39.15 14.07
CA THR A 79 -9.87 -40.62 14.01
C THR A 79 -10.57 -41.08 15.28
N ASP A 80 -11.90 -41.18 15.19
CA ASP A 80 -12.68 -41.84 16.21
C ASP A 80 -12.31 -43.32 16.23
N ASP A 81 -12.17 -43.81 17.45
CA ASP A 81 -12.00 -45.19 17.85
C ASP A 81 -13.05 -46.08 17.18
N ASP A 82 -12.60 -47.10 16.44
CA ASP A 82 -13.45 -48.24 16.11
C ASP A 82 -12.60 -49.51 16.01
N ALA A 83 -12.43 -50.15 17.15
CA ALA A 83 -12.14 -51.57 17.25
C ALA A 83 -12.74 -52.08 18.56
N THR A 84 -14.07 -52.23 18.54
CA THR A 84 -14.81 -53.00 19.54
C THR A 84 -14.45 -54.49 19.40
N THR A 85 -14.33 -55.11 20.57
CA THR A 85 -14.22 -56.54 20.93
C THR A 85 -14.82 -57.56 19.96
#